data_AF-A0A936IKH8-F1
#
_entry.id   AF-A0A936IKH8-F1
#
_cell.length_a   1.000
_cell.length_b   1.000
_cell.length_c   1.000
_cell.angle_alpha   90.00
_cell.angle_beta   90.00
_cell.angle_gamma   90.00
#
_symmetry.space_group_name_H-M   'P 1'
#
loop_
_entity.id
_entity.type
_entity.pdbx_description
1 polymer ?
#
loop_
_entity_poly.entity_id
_entity_poly.type
_entity_poly.pdbx_seq_one_letter_code
_entity_poly.pdbx_strand_id
1 'polypeptide(L)'
;MPKLAKWTAVFLLVLLVNTSYISSAAEPTVFYVTNVLFHIGLGAVLFGAAWIVLRKDPGLRQELLPALGCFSLALLLGAFLSAGPWIKSAGNVFHNRWVLWAHIGFAGLGLALMVPAVWRRARTTGGGWLQFQKGFQIALLLLVVAPPATWVAGKVFPNPKDRIRNPLVVPTDMAGEGAGPDSPFFPSSAQTNVGGIIPSNFFMDSEACGDCHKDIYEQWNSSAHHFASFNNQFYRKSIEYMQDVVGTEPSKWCAGCHDHAVFFNGRFDRPMKEQIDTPEAHAGLACTSCHSIVHVNSSMGNGSFTIEYPPLHELATSKDPVIRFVDRFFTFADPEPHRKSFMKPFMREDTAEYCSACHKVHLDVPVNDYRWVRGFNDYDNWQASGVSGQGARSFYYPEKPMHCGDCHMPLVPSNDPGNRNGMVHSHRFPGANTALPHVNRDHAQMGTVERFLKSGFITVDIFAVTPVEDTGEMPMVRRAGEGPQLMSSFAVGEEAEQSGQVVIREVGKVAAPIDRSGVKLEPGSTARVDVVVRTRKIGHFFPGGTVDAFDVWLELQAKDADGRIIYWSGMVEDDGKGPVEPGAHFTRRTNSTARATRSTSAMPGRCARCSTSG
;
A
#
# COMPACT_ATOMS: atom_id res chain seq x y z
N MET A 1 -25.89 -21.72 49.54
CA MET A 1 -25.08 -22.29 48.39
C MET A 1 -23.81 -22.98 48.95
N PRO A 2 -23.61 -24.37 48.54
CA PRO A 2 -22.31 -24.95 48.88
C PRO A 2 -21.14 -24.09 48.38
N LYS A 3 -20.10 -23.97 49.16
CA LYS A 3 -18.94 -23.09 48.91
C LYS A 3 -18.49 -23.17 47.44
N LEU A 4 -18.46 -24.33 46.86
CA LEU A 4 -18.03 -24.48 45.45
C LEU A 4 -19.05 -23.85 44.50
N ALA A 5 -20.34 -23.96 44.72
CA ALA A 5 -21.39 -23.31 43.89
C ALA A 5 -21.33 -21.79 44.01
N LYS A 6 -21.06 -21.30 45.20
CA LYS A 6 -20.94 -19.83 45.37
C LYS A 6 -19.77 -19.27 44.56
N TRP A 7 -18.62 -19.90 44.66
CA TRP A 7 -17.45 -19.35 43.93
C TRP A 7 -17.61 -19.56 42.42
N THR A 8 -18.31 -20.69 42.06
CA THR A 8 -18.56 -20.87 40.61
C THR A 8 -19.45 -19.74 40.08
N ALA A 9 -20.42 -19.32 40.85
CA ALA A 9 -21.30 -18.21 40.46
C ALA A 9 -20.53 -16.87 40.39
N VAL A 10 -19.68 -16.66 41.37
CA VAL A 10 -18.90 -15.41 41.38
C VAL A 10 -17.97 -15.37 40.15
N PHE A 11 -17.32 -16.44 39.87
CA PHE A 11 -16.35 -16.43 38.75
C PHE A 11 -17.09 -16.37 37.41
N LEU A 12 -18.32 -16.88 37.43
CA LEU A 12 -19.11 -16.66 36.19
C LEU A 12 -19.36 -15.17 35.97
N LEU A 13 -19.70 -14.45 37.03
CA LEU A 13 -19.91 -12.99 36.85
C LEU A 13 -18.63 -12.30 36.39
N VAL A 14 -17.50 -12.77 36.96
CA VAL A 14 -16.21 -12.16 36.55
C VAL A 14 -15.97 -12.46 35.06
N LEU A 15 -16.29 -13.71 34.66
CA LEU A 15 -16.07 -14.04 33.24
C LEU A 15 -16.96 -13.17 32.34
N LEU A 16 -18.19 -12.85 32.75
CA LEU A 16 -19.08 -12.03 31.91
C LEU A 16 -18.58 -10.59 31.81
N VAL A 17 -18.11 -10.12 32.96
CA VAL A 17 -17.54 -8.76 32.89
C VAL A 17 -16.31 -8.75 31.98
N ASN A 18 -15.49 -9.79 32.15
CA ASN A 18 -14.32 -9.90 31.25
C ASN A 18 -14.77 -10.00 29.79
N THR A 19 -15.81 -10.76 29.53
CA THR A 19 -16.30 -10.92 28.15
C THR A 19 -16.82 -9.57 27.62
N SER A 20 -17.49 -8.87 28.50
CA SER A 20 -17.94 -7.52 28.08
C SER A 20 -16.77 -6.63 27.69
N TYR A 21 -15.70 -6.68 28.43
CA TYR A 21 -14.52 -5.86 28.13
C TYR A 21 -13.87 -6.29 26.80
N ILE A 22 -13.67 -7.66 26.63
CA ILE A 22 -12.92 -8.11 25.44
C ILE A 22 -13.77 -7.87 24.19
N SER A 23 -15.08 -7.88 24.36
CA SER A 23 -15.93 -7.65 23.17
C SER A 23 -16.03 -6.14 22.88
N SER A 24 -15.62 -5.33 23.88
CA SER A 24 -15.77 -3.87 23.66
C SER A 24 -14.42 -3.23 23.27
N ALA A 25 -13.34 -3.88 23.63
CA ALA A 25 -12.03 -3.22 23.46
C ALA A 25 -11.04 -4.23 22.85
N ALA A 26 -10.50 -3.84 21.59
CA ALA A 26 -9.46 -4.75 21.03
C ALA A 26 -8.15 -3.97 20.84
N GLU A 27 -7.66 -3.52 22.00
CA GLU A 27 -6.42 -2.72 21.90
C GLU A 27 -5.19 -3.62 21.97
N PRO A 28 -4.16 -3.27 21.14
CA PRO A 28 -2.92 -4.08 21.16
C PRO A 28 -2.07 -3.79 22.38
N THR A 29 -2.65 -4.12 23.62
CA THR A 29 -1.87 -3.88 24.85
C THR A 29 -1.73 -5.23 25.60
N VAL A 30 -0.69 -5.22 26.44
CA VAL A 30 -0.46 -6.45 27.24
C VAL A 30 -1.68 -6.71 28.13
N PHE A 31 -2.31 -5.66 28.61
CA PHE A 31 -3.50 -5.82 29.46
C PHE A 31 -4.63 -6.53 28.71
N TYR A 32 -4.85 -6.14 27.50
CA TYR A 32 -5.94 -6.78 26.72
C TYR A 32 -5.61 -8.25 26.44
N VAL A 33 -4.42 -8.46 25.99
CA VAL A 33 -4.05 -9.83 25.63
C VAL A 33 -4.14 -10.73 26.88
N THR A 34 -3.78 -10.23 28.06
CA THR A 34 -3.88 -11.04 29.30
C THR A 34 -5.36 -11.33 29.62
N ASN A 35 -6.21 -10.43 29.31
CA ASN A 35 -7.65 -10.68 29.57
C ASN A 35 -8.22 -11.72 28.60
N VAL A 36 -7.70 -11.70 27.44
CA VAL A 36 -8.16 -12.78 26.52
C VAL A 36 -7.75 -14.14 27.07
N LEU A 37 -6.54 -14.24 27.58
CA LEU A 37 -6.11 -15.54 28.16
C LEU A 37 -6.93 -15.88 29.40
N PHE A 38 -7.07 -14.75 30.08
CA PHE A 38 -7.89 -14.97 31.29
C PHE A 38 -9.28 -15.47 30.91
N HIS A 39 -9.85 -15.03 29.84
CA HIS A 39 -11.18 -15.47 29.38
C HIS A 39 -11.15 -16.94 28.96
N ILE A 40 -10.13 -17.26 28.28
CA ILE A 40 -10.04 -18.66 27.80
C ILE A 40 -9.83 -19.59 28.99
N GLY A 41 -8.85 -19.24 29.84
CA GLY A 41 -8.55 -20.08 31.02
C GLY A 41 -9.74 -20.16 31.98
N LEU A 42 -10.28 -18.95 32.31
CA LEU A 42 -11.39 -18.94 33.29
C LEU A 42 -12.61 -19.68 32.73
N GLY A 43 -12.85 -19.58 31.43
CA GLY A 43 -13.98 -20.31 30.81
C GLY A 43 -13.83 -21.82 30.98
N ALA A 44 -12.66 -22.40 30.78
CA ALA A 44 -12.43 -23.86 30.91
C ALA A 44 -12.58 -24.31 32.36
N VAL A 45 -12.01 -23.51 33.28
CA VAL A 45 -12.09 -23.88 34.71
C VAL A 45 -13.56 -23.83 35.17
N LEU A 46 -14.27 -22.79 34.69
CA LEU A 46 -15.68 -22.65 35.14
C LEU A 46 -16.54 -23.78 34.57
N PHE A 47 -16.23 -24.16 33.34
CA PHE A 47 -17.00 -25.30 32.79
C PHE A 47 -16.83 -26.55 33.67
N GLY A 48 -15.58 -26.90 34.06
CA GLY A 48 -15.33 -28.06 34.94
C GLY A 48 -16.05 -27.92 36.29
N ALA A 49 -15.89 -26.69 36.91
CA ALA A 49 -16.54 -26.46 38.22
C ALA A 49 -18.08 -26.57 38.10
N ALA A 50 -18.62 -26.01 36.98
CA ALA A 50 -20.09 -26.07 36.81
C ALA A 50 -20.53 -27.52 36.63
N TRP A 51 -19.76 -28.26 35.92
CA TRP A 51 -20.07 -29.69 35.74
C TRP A 51 -20.10 -30.43 37.08
N ILE A 52 -19.12 -30.18 37.96
CA ILE A 52 -19.05 -30.86 39.27
C ILE A 52 -20.24 -30.43 40.14
N VAL A 53 -20.55 -29.09 40.10
CA VAL A 53 -21.67 -28.59 40.93
C VAL A 53 -22.98 -29.23 40.44
N LEU A 54 -23.12 -29.38 39.13
CA LEU A 54 -24.41 -29.89 38.60
C LEU A 54 -24.53 -31.39 38.84
N ARG A 55 -23.39 -32.08 38.91
CA ARG A 55 -23.44 -33.53 39.22
C ARG A 55 -23.87 -33.76 40.66
N LYS A 56 -23.53 -32.83 41.55
CA LYS A 56 -23.81 -33.02 42.99
C LYS A 56 -25.24 -32.55 43.33
N ASP A 57 -25.88 -31.84 42.38
CA ASP A 57 -27.23 -31.32 42.66
C ASP A 57 -28.15 -31.66 41.48
N PRO A 58 -28.89 -32.75 41.49
CA PRO A 58 -29.69 -33.28 40.36
C PRO A 58 -30.84 -32.32 40.01
N GLY A 59 -31.38 -31.61 41.02
CA GLY A 59 -32.43 -30.60 40.77
C GLY A 59 -31.92 -29.44 39.88
N LEU A 60 -30.73 -28.98 40.22
CA LEU A 60 -30.11 -27.88 39.44
C LEU A 60 -29.63 -28.37 38.07
N ARG A 61 -29.29 -29.58 38.03
CA ARG A 61 -28.82 -30.18 36.75
C ARG A 61 -29.96 -30.25 35.74
N GLN A 62 -31.12 -30.67 36.21
CA GLN A 62 -32.24 -30.79 35.25
C GLN A 62 -32.62 -29.42 34.68
N GLU A 63 -32.44 -28.41 35.48
CA GLU A 63 -32.83 -27.06 35.01
C GLU A 63 -31.76 -26.45 34.11
N LEU A 64 -30.44 -26.80 34.34
CA LEU A 64 -29.38 -26.05 33.62
C LEU A 64 -28.70 -26.95 32.59
N LEU A 65 -29.25 -28.15 32.40
CA LEU A 65 -28.60 -29.12 31.50
C LEU A 65 -28.57 -28.57 30.06
N PRO A 66 -29.68 -27.99 29.61
CA PRO A 66 -29.60 -27.43 28.24
C PRO A 66 -28.55 -26.30 28.16
N ALA A 67 -28.50 -25.43 29.20
CA ALA A 67 -27.46 -24.37 29.20
C ALA A 67 -26.05 -24.97 29.18
N LEU A 68 -25.85 -26.04 29.93
CA LEU A 68 -24.52 -26.67 29.98
C LEU A 68 -24.16 -27.25 28.60
N GLY A 69 -25.19 -27.87 27.89
CA GLY A 69 -24.93 -28.34 26.51
C GLY A 69 -24.41 -27.22 25.60
N CYS A 70 -25.06 -26.03 25.68
CA CYS A 70 -24.62 -24.89 24.85
C CYS A 70 -23.21 -24.43 25.26
N PHE A 71 -22.93 -24.39 26.53
CA PHE A 71 -21.57 -23.95 26.95
C PHE A 71 -20.53 -24.98 26.53
N SER A 72 -20.91 -26.25 26.52
CA SER A 72 -19.95 -27.27 26.06
C SER A 72 -19.60 -27.04 24.58
N LEU A 73 -20.69 -26.77 23.79
CA LEU A 73 -20.40 -26.49 22.38
C LEU A 73 -19.55 -25.23 22.22
N ALA A 74 -19.92 -24.21 23.02
CA ALA A 74 -19.10 -22.98 22.97
C ALA A 74 -17.64 -23.26 23.35
N LEU A 75 -17.43 -24.08 24.36
CA LEU A 75 -16.05 -24.39 24.80
C LEU A 75 -15.31 -25.17 23.71
N LEU A 76 -16.01 -26.10 23.02
CA LEU A 76 -15.34 -26.87 21.95
C LEU A 76 -14.96 -25.95 20.79
N LEU A 77 -15.90 -25.08 20.42
CA LEU A 77 -15.57 -24.12 19.35
C LEU A 77 -14.44 -23.19 19.77
N GLY A 78 -14.46 -22.72 21.08
CA GLY A 78 -13.34 -21.89 21.60
C GLY A 78 -12.00 -22.64 21.53
N ALA A 79 -12.05 -23.91 21.84
CA ALA A 79 -10.80 -24.70 21.79
C ALA A 79 -10.29 -24.79 20.35
N PHE A 80 -11.25 -24.97 19.40
CA PHE A 80 -10.84 -25.00 17.98
C PHE A 80 -10.22 -23.65 17.57
N LEU A 81 -10.80 -22.52 18.05
CA LEU A 81 -10.28 -21.18 17.66
C LEU A 81 -8.90 -20.94 18.28
N SER A 82 -8.58 -21.66 19.36
CA SER A 82 -7.29 -21.42 20.03
C SER A 82 -6.25 -22.45 19.58
N ALA A 83 -6.65 -23.28 18.71
CA ALA A 83 -5.75 -24.39 18.35
C ALA A 83 -4.92 -24.02 17.10
N GLY A 84 -5.00 -22.72 16.69
CA GLY A 84 -4.35 -22.23 15.45
C GLY A 84 -2.85 -22.52 15.41
N PRO A 85 -2.24 -22.40 16.53
CA PRO A 85 -0.79 -22.67 16.49
C PRO A 85 -0.49 -24.14 16.16
N TRP A 86 -1.45 -25.10 16.39
CA TRP A 86 -1.18 -26.55 16.21
C TRP A 86 -1.85 -27.06 14.93
N ILE A 87 -2.88 -26.34 14.55
CA ILE A 87 -3.63 -26.85 13.39
C ILE A 87 -3.75 -25.70 12.37
N LYS A 88 -3.21 -25.89 11.24
CA LYS A 88 -3.13 -24.82 10.20
C LYS A 88 -4.54 -24.37 9.79
N SER A 89 -5.50 -25.30 9.92
CA SER A 89 -6.86 -24.93 9.47
C SER A 89 -7.69 -24.32 10.60
N ALA A 90 -7.02 -24.33 11.81
CA ALA A 90 -7.79 -23.84 12.99
C ALA A 90 -7.30 -22.45 13.41
N GLY A 91 -8.11 -21.65 14.12
CA GLY A 91 -7.76 -20.29 14.58
C GLY A 91 -8.85 -19.29 14.21
N ASN A 92 -8.72 -18.22 14.90
CA ASN A 92 -9.68 -17.12 14.60
C ASN A 92 -9.24 -16.31 13.38
N VAL A 93 -9.32 -17.01 12.16
CA VAL A 93 -8.95 -16.34 10.90
C VAL A 93 -10.24 -16.11 10.09
N PHE A 94 -10.18 -15.26 9.05
CA PHE A 94 -11.41 -14.79 8.39
C PHE A 94 -12.23 -15.98 7.86
N HIS A 95 -11.60 -17.01 7.25
CA HIS A 95 -12.38 -18.13 6.69
C HIS A 95 -13.11 -18.92 7.79
N ASN A 96 -12.57 -18.80 9.06
CA ASN A 96 -13.23 -19.54 10.17
C ASN A 96 -14.03 -18.60 11.07
N ARG A 97 -14.31 -17.47 10.57
CA ARG A 97 -14.94 -16.47 11.46
C ARG A 97 -16.34 -16.95 11.87
N TRP A 98 -16.94 -17.73 11.11
CA TRP A 98 -18.27 -18.25 11.51
C TRP A 98 -18.18 -19.07 12.81
N VAL A 99 -16.99 -19.78 13.07
CA VAL A 99 -16.81 -20.55 14.33
C VAL A 99 -16.82 -19.59 15.53
N LEU A 100 -16.14 -18.43 15.35
CA LEU A 100 -16.19 -17.46 16.46
C LEU A 100 -17.62 -17.02 16.76
N TRP A 101 -18.39 -16.71 15.64
CA TRP A 101 -19.77 -16.26 15.89
C TRP A 101 -20.61 -17.40 16.50
N ALA A 102 -20.36 -18.57 16.05
CA ALA A 102 -21.04 -19.73 16.68
C ALA A 102 -20.66 -19.86 18.15
N HIS A 103 -19.33 -19.74 18.47
CA HIS A 103 -18.91 -19.73 19.90
C HIS A 103 -19.67 -18.68 20.71
N ILE A 104 -19.78 -17.47 20.11
CA ILE A 104 -20.46 -16.38 20.84
C ILE A 104 -21.96 -16.69 20.91
N GLY A 105 -22.54 -17.20 19.79
CA GLY A 105 -23.99 -17.50 19.75
C GLY A 105 -24.36 -18.57 20.78
N PHE A 106 -23.63 -19.68 20.81
CA PHE A 106 -23.95 -20.75 21.78
C PHE A 106 -23.70 -20.30 23.21
N ALA A 107 -22.59 -19.48 23.42
CA ALA A 107 -22.38 -18.95 24.80
C ALA A 107 -23.54 -18.04 25.21
N GLY A 108 -23.98 -17.21 24.25
CA GLY A 108 -25.12 -16.32 24.55
C GLY A 108 -26.40 -17.12 24.83
N LEU A 109 -26.67 -18.14 23.97
CA LEU A 109 -27.87 -18.98 24.19
C LEU A 109 -27.79 -19.70 25.54
N GLY A 110 -26.59 -20.21 25.87
CA GLY A 110 -26.40 -20.80 27.22
C GLY A 110 -26.79 -19.84 28.34
N LEU A 111 -26.37 -18.58 28.19
CA LEU A 111 -26.70 -17.58 29.24
C LEU A 111 -28.20 -17.29 29.27
N ALA A 112 -28.81 -17.27 28.10
CA ALA A 112 -30.26 -16.98 28.05
C ALA A 112 -31.06 -18.11 28.71
N LEU A 113 -30.59 -19.31 28.48
CA LEU A 113 -31.32 -20.46 29.04
C LEU A 113 -31.13 -20.55 30.56
N MET A 114 -30.12 -19.90 31.09
CA MET A 114 -29.87 -19.90 32.55
C MET A 114 -30.78 -18.88 33.26
N VAL A 115 -31.33 -17.95 32.54
CA VAL A 115 -32.02 -16.81 33.16
C VAL A 115 -33.26 -17.31 33.91
N PRO A 116 -34.15 -18.16 33.29
CA PRO A 116 -35.34 -18.59 34.05
C PRO A 116 -34.95 -19.39 35.31
N ALA A 117 -33.89 -20.24 35.16
CA ALA A 117 -33.45 -21.05 36.33
C ALA A 117 -32.93 -20.16 37.46
N VAL A 118 -32.19 -19.12 37.11
CA VAL A 118 -31.63 -18.23 38.14
C VAL A 118 -32.77 -17.43 38.80
N TRP A 119 -33.78 -17.02 38.09
CA TRP A 119 -34.88 -16.18 38.59
C TRP A 119 -35.82 -17.03 39.45
N ARG A 120 -36.11 -18.24 38.97
CA ARG A 120 -36.94 -19.14 39.78
C ARG A 120 -36.27 -19.46 41.13
N ARG A 121 -35.02 -19.69 41.17
CA ARG A 121 -34.31 -20.06 42.41
C ARG A 121 -34.12 -18.83 43.31
N ALA A 122 -33.92 -17.74 42.67
CA ALA A 122 -33.85 -16.52 43.52
C ALA A 122 -35.18 -16.27 44.23
N ARG A 123 -36.32 -16.61 43.53
CA ARG A 123 -37.64 -16.35 44.16
C ARG A 123 -37.94 -17.40 45.23
N THR A 124 -37.50 -18.65 44.95
CA THR A 124 -37.93 -19.76 45.84
C THR A 124 -36.97 -19.89 47.03
N THR A 125 -35.70 -19.75 46.85
CA THR A 125 -34.74 -20.10 47.92
C THR A 125 -34.24 -18.83 48.61
N GLY A 126 -34.34 -17.60 47.96
CA GLY A 126 -33.88 -16.33 48.57
C GLY A 126 -32.45 -16.40 49.09
N GLY A 127 -31.78 -15.29 49.61
CA GLY A 127 -30.39 -15.28 50.16
C GLY A 127 -29.35 -15.08 49.06
N GLY A 128 -28.29 -16.11 48.96
CA GLY A 128 -27.16 -16.10 48.01
C GLY A 128 -27.63 -16.10 46.54
N TRP A 129 -28.79 -16.67 46.15
CA TRP A 129 -29.31 -16.70 44.76
C TRP A 129 -29.89 -15.34 44.37
N LEU A 130 -30.47 -14.61 45.43
CA LEU A 130 -30.91 -13.23 45.12
C LEU A 130 -29.72 -12.32 44.79
N GLN A 131 -28.63 -12.48 45.58
CA GLN A 131 -27.42 -11.66 45.27
C GLN A 131 -26.84 -12.04 43.91
N PHE A 132 -26.82 -13.32 43.59
CA PHE A 132 -26.27 -13.74 42.28
C PHE A 132 -27.16 -13.21 41.14
N GLN A 133 -28.45 -13.30 41.31
CA GLN A 133 -29.36 -12.76 40.28
C GLN A 133 -29.08 -11.28 39.98
N LYS A 134 -28.94 -10.43 41.02
CA LYS A 134 -28.65 -9.00 40.79
C LYS A 134 -27.32 -8.83 40.03
N GLY A 135 -26.33 -9.58 40.53
CA GLY A 135 -25.03 -9.50 39.82
C GLY A 135 -25.14 -10.00 38.37
N PHE A 136 -25.82 -11.09 38.22
CA PHE A 136 -26.00 -11.67 36.88
C PHE A 136 -26.73 -10.68 35.96
N GLN A 137 -27.73 -9.96 36.43
CA GLN A 137 -28.45 -8.97 35.60
C GLN A 137 -27.53 -7.82 35.19
N ILE A 138 -26.77 -7.35 36.17
CA ILE A 138 -25.85 -6.24 35.85
C ILE A 138 -24.82 -6.70 34.81
N ALA A 139 -24.30 -7.91 35.06
CA ALA A 139 -23.27 -8.39 34.11
C ALA A 139 -23.88 -8.57 32.71
N LEU A 140 -25.13 -9.07 32.63
CA LEU A 140 -25.76 -9.23 31.31
C LEU A 140 -26.00 -7.86 30.65
N LEU A 141 -26.45 -6.94 31.50
CA LEU A 141 -26.63 -5.59 30.95
C LEU A 141 -25.32 -5.02 30.41
N LEU A 142 -24.27 -5.17 31.15
CA LEU A 142 -22.98 -4.64 30.67
C LEU A 142 -22.56 -5.36 29.37
N LEU A 143 -22.76 -6.62 29.29
CA LEU A 143 -22.36 -7.40 28.10
C LEU A 143 -23.11 -6.92 26.86
N VAL A 144 -24.34 -6.47 27.02
CA VAL A 144 -25.15 -6.10 25.85
C VAL A 144 -24.96 -4.62 25.54
N VAL A 145 -24.66 -3.81 26.56
CA VAL A 145 -24.66 -2.34 26.34
C VAL A 145 -23.23 -1.89 26.01
N ALA A 146 -22.23 -2.44 26.62
CA ALA A 146 -20.85 -1.92 26.52
C ALA A 146 -20.34 -1.96 25.08
N PRO A 147 -20.52 -3.07 24.31
CA PRO A 147 -19.95 -3.11 22.95
C PRO A 147 -20.60 -2.07 22.03
N PRO A 148 -21.94 -2.01 21.92
CA PRO A 148 -22.50 -0.98 21.04
C PRO A 148 -22.14 0.44 21.52
N ALA A 149 -22.12 0.64 22.85
CA ALA A 149 -21.73 1.97 23.36
C ALA A 149 -20.32 2.36 22.90
N THR A 150 -19.41 1.40 23.03
CA THR A 150 -18.02 1.72 22.58
C THR A 150 -17.99 1.93 21.06
N TRP A 151 -18.73 1.11 20.33
CA TRP A 151 -18.78 1.30 18.87
C TRP A 151 -19.30 2.69 18.52
N VAL A 152 -20.41 3.11 19.11
CA VAL A 152 -20.98 4.45 18.84
C VAL A 152 -20.00 5.54 19.27
N ALA A 153 -19.37 5.37 20.38
CA ALA A 153 -18.38 6.37 20.84
C ALA A 153 -17.24 6.53 19.83
N GLY A 154 -16.80 5.40 19.26
CA GLY A 154 -15.71 5.47 18.26
C GLY A 154 -16.14 6.22 17.00
N LYS A 155 -17.40 6.19 16.68
CA LYS A 155 -17.87 6.92 15.49
C LYS A 155 -18.07 8.41 15.79
N VAL A 156 -18.50 8.63 17.01
CA VAL A 156 -18.80 10.04 17.36
C VAL A 156 -17.49 10.77 17.69
N PHE A 157 -16.50 10.03 18.25
CA PHE A 157 -15.22 10.67 18.62
C PHE A 157 -14.07 9.89 17.97
N PRO A 158 -13.89 10.14 16.61
CA PRO A 158 -12.85 9.35 15.93
C PRO A 158 -11.44 9.77 16.36
N ASN A 159 -10.59 8.78 16.38
CA ASN A 159 -9.17 9.06 16.68
C ASN A 159 -8.51 9.82 15.51
N PRO A 160 -8.02 10.98 15.81
CA PRO A 160 -7.42 11.80 14.73
C PRO A 160 -6.28 11.06 14.03
N LYS A 161 -5.70 10.12 14.68
CA LYS A 161 -4.55 9.40 14.08
C LYS A 161 -5.05 8.40 13.02
N ASP A 162 -6.34 8.27 12.94
CA ASP A 162 -6.87 7.30 11.96
C ASP A 162 -6.96 7.95 10.57
N ARG A 163 -6.77 9.20 10.52
CA ARG A 163 -6.81 9.87 9.21
C ARG A 163 -5.56 10.72 9.02
N ILE A 164 -5.24 10.94 7.72
CA ILE A 164 -4.10 11.82 7.42
C ILE A 164 -4.65 13.22 7.10
N ARG A 165 -4.04 14.22 7.90
CA ARG A 165 -4.48 15.62 7.67
C ARG A 165 -3.25 16.51 7.48
N ASN A 166 -3.42 17.24 6.37
CA ASN A 166 -2.28 18.15 6.09
C ASN A 166 -2.32 19.37 7.02
N PRO A 167 -1.10 19.80 7.40
CA PRO A 167 -1.09 21.03 8.21
C PRO A 167 -1.62 22.24 7.42
N LEU A 168 -2.14 23.23 8.23
CA LEU A 168 -2.74 24.42 7.56
C LEU A 168 -1.65 25.36 7.06
N VAL A 169 -0.51 25.14 7.71
CA VAL A 169 0.59 26.01 7.23
C VAL A 169 1.66 25.14 6.55
N VAL A 170 2.06 25.70 5.37
CA VAL A 170 3.05 24.91 4.59
C VAL A 170 4.45 25.47 4.88
N PRO A 171 5.36 24.50 5.24
CA PRO A 171 6.72 25.01 5.48
C PRO A 171 7.31 25.67 4.22
N THR A 172 8.06 26.72 4.42
CA THR A 172 8.59 27.47 3.25
C THR A 172 9.98 26.97 2.89
N ASP A 173 10.60 26.10 3.81
CA ASP A 173 11.88 25.45 3.47
C ASP A 173 11.98 24.10 4.19
N MET A 174 13.10 23.35 3.87
CA MET A 174 13.18 21.96 4.39
C MET A 174 13.46 21.96 5.90
N ALA A 175 13.95 23.06 6.40
CA ALA A 175 14.18 23.10 7.86
C ALA A 175 12.86 23.07 8.64
N GLY A 176 11.79 23.58 8.00
CA GLY A 176 10.48 23.60 8.67
C GLY A 176 9.72 22.30 8.44
N GLU A 177 10.31 21.38 7.67
CA GLU A 177 9.63 20.10 7.46
C GLU A 177 10.04 19.07 8.52
N GLY A 178 9.18 18.07 8.74
CA GLY A 178 9.51 17.04 9.76
C GLY A 178 10.01 17.67 11.06
N ALA A 179 11.13 17.05 11.60
CA ALA A 179 11.64 17.56 12.90
C ALA A 179 12.80 18.53 12.67
N GLY A 180 13.02 18.92 11.30
CA GLY A 180 13.98 20.00 11.00
C GLY A 180 15.43 19.50 11.17
N PRO A 181 16.40 20.37 11.20
CA PRO A 181 17.84 20.04 11.16
C PRO A 181 18.29 19.36 12.44
N ASP A 182 17.48 19.43 13.48
CA ASP A 182 17.93 18.76 14.73
C ASP A 182 17.62 17.26 14.68
N SER A 183 16.89 16.91 13.72
CA SER A 183 16.61 15.47 13.62
C SER A 183 17.82 14.70 13.05
N PRO A 184 17.98 13.46 13.51
CA PRO A 184 19.09 12.66 12.97
C PRO A 184 18.82 12.23 11.51
N PHE A 185 17.62 12.60 11.11
CA PHE A 185 17.27 12.09 9.78
C PHE A 185 17.18 13.23 8.76
N PHE A 186 17.53 14.33 9.22
CA PHE A 186 17.51 15.47 8.30
C PHE A 186 18.50 15.26 7.15
N PRO A 187 18.05 15.68 5.85
CA PRO A 187 16.92 16.54 5.42
C PRO A 187 15.68 15.72 5.07
N SER A 188 15.65 14.41 5.34
CA SER A 188 14.36 13.67 5.26
C SER A 188 13.40 14.11 6.36
N SER A 189 12.11 14.01 6.05
CA SER A 189 11.11 14.44 7.06
C SER A 189 10.68 13.26 7.93
N ALA A 190 11.46 12.19 7.82
CA ALA A 190 11.07 10.99 8.59
C ALA A 190 11.29 11.22 10.09
N GLN A 191 10.43 10.52 10.85
CA GLN A 191 10.56 10.59 12.33
C GLN A 191 10.30 9.21 12.92
N THR A 192 10.75 9.17 14.25
CA THR A 192 10.40 7.97 15.03
C THR A 192 9.69 8.38 16.32
N ASN A 193 8.90 7.44 16.85
CA ASN A 193 8.19 7.79 18.09
C ASN A 193 9.17 8.01 19.26
N VAL A 194 10.44 7.54 19.14
CA VAL A 194 11.37 7.74 20.28
C VAL A 194 12.22 8.99 20.05
N GLY A 195 11.98 9.68 18.93
CA GLY A 195 12.68 10.95 18.68
C GLY A 195 14.16 10.74 18.31
N GLY A 196 14.59 9.48 18.01
CA GLY A 196 16.00 9.20 17.66
C GLY A 196 16.08 7.92 16.80
N ILE A 197 17.22 7.26 16.95
CA ILE A 197 17.48 6.12 16.04
C ILE A 197 16.86 4.86 16.66
N ILE A 198 16.62 3.91 15.75
CA ILE A 198 16.12 2.59 16.21
C ILE A 198 17.02 1.49 15.64
N PRO A 199 17.05 0.35 16.38
CA PRO A 199 17.96 -0.73 15.96
C PRO A 199 17.57 -1.30 14.59
N SER A 200 18.64 -1.73 13.85
CA SER A 200 18.41 -2.20 12.47
C SER A 200 17.64 -3.52 12.45
N ASN A 201 17.81 -4.34 13.54
CA ASN A 201 17.14 -5.66 13.50
C ASN A 201 15.60 -5.51 13.44
N PHE A 202 15.10 -4.32 13.71
CA PHE A 202 13.65 -4.08 13.58
C PHE A 202 13.19 -4.23 12.13
N PHE A 203 14.08 -4.04 11.19
CA PHE A 203 13.68 -4.07 9.77
C PHE A 203 14.23 -5.32 9.10
N MET A 204 14.73 -6.22 9.86
CA MET A 204 15.53 -7.28 9.19
C MET A 204 14.75 -8.59 9.21
N ASP A 205 13.46 -8.61 9.68
CA ASP A 205 12.89 -9.96 9.88
C ASP A 205 11.60 -10.08 9.05
N SER A 206 11.61 -9.57 7.83
CA SER A 206 10.39 -9.72 7.00
C SER A 206 10.04 -11.20 6.80
N GLU A 207 11.04 -12.09 6.82
CA GLU A 207 10.76 -13.55 6.67
C GLU A 207 9.85 -14.06 7.78
N ALA A 208 9.99 -13.48 8.96
CA ALA A 208 9.09 -13.90 10.06
C ALA A 208 7.62 -13.63 9.71
N CYS A 209 7.37 -12.54 9.03
CA CYS A 209 5.97 -12.28 8.60
C CYS A 209 5.51 -13.34 7.58
N GLY A 210 6.46 -13.93 6.81
CA GLY A 210 6.15 -14.96 5.80
C GLY A 210 5.77 -16.30 6.42
N ASP A 211 5.93 -16.42 7.71
CA ASP A 211 5.47 -17.68 8.35
C ASP A 211 3.95 -17.81 8.28
N CYS A 212 3.23 -16.61 8.42
CA CYS A 212 1.76 -16.65 8.31
C CYS A 212 1.30 -16.01 6.99
N HIS A 213 2.10 -15.08 6.44
CA HIS A 213 1.72 -14.37 5.19
C HIS A 213 2.68 -14.76 4.06
N LYS A 214 2.64 -15.95 3.70
CA LYS A 214 3.64 -16.51 2.76
C LYS A 214 3.47 -15.92 1.35
N ASP A 215 2.23 -15.94 0.84
CA ASP A 215 2.02 -15.40 -0.52
C ASP A 215 2.43 -13.91 -0.61
N ILE A 216 2.03 -13.15 0.41
CA ILE A 216 2.38 -11.72 0.40
C ILE A 216 3.91 -11.55 0.47
N TYR A 217 4.54 -12.33 1.32
CA TYR A 217 6.01 -12.24 1.45
C TYR A 217 6.68 -12.54 0.11
N GLU A 218 6.23 -13.54 -0.58
CA GLU A 218 6.87 -13.90 -1.86
C GLU A 218 6.64 -12.80 -2.90
N GLN A 219 5.39 -12.27 -2.91
CA GLN A 219 5.14 -11.11 -3.79
C GLN A 219 6.07 -9.94 -3.47
N TRP A 220 6.17 -9.54 -2.19
CA TRP A 220 7.04 -8.42 -1.79
C TRP A 220 8.50 -8.70 -2.16
N ASN A 221 8.93 -9.94 -1.90
CA ASN A 221 10.35 -10.28 -2.10
C ASN A 221 10.75 -10.06 -3.57
N SER A 222 9.76 -10.09 -4.45
CA SER A 222 10.07 -9.90 -5.89
C SER A 222 9.82 -8.44 -6.32
N SER A 223 9.44 -7.57 -5.40
CA SER A 223 8.97 -6.22 -5.78
C SER A 223 10.13 -5.22 -5.76
N ALA A 224 9.85 -4.07 -6.37
CA ALA A 224 10.87 -2.98 -6.34
C ALA A 224 11.03 -2.43 -4.93
N HIS A 225 10.00 -2.54 -4.14
CA HIS A 225 10.15 -2.08 -2.73
C HIS A 225 11.15 -2.95 -1.97
N HIS A 226 11.15 -4.29 -2.21
CA HIS A 226 12.21 -5.12 -1.58
C HIS A 226 13.60 -4.74 -2.10
N PHE A 227 13.60 -4.30 -3.41
CA PHE A 227 14.91 -3.94 -4.00
C PHE A 227 15.10 -2.42 -3.97
N ALA A 228 14.62 -1.80 -2.92
CA ALA A 228 14.61 -0.31 -2.91
C ALA A 228 15.91 0.21 -2.29
N SER A 229 16.80 -0.73 -1.80
CA SER A 229 18.05 -0.25 -1.19
C SER A 229 19.25 -0.72 -2.02
N PHE A 230 20.26 -1.19 -1.33
CA PHE A 230 21.51 -1.41 -2.08
C PHE A 230 21.50 -2.81 -2.70
N ASN A 231 20.38 -3.50 -2.53
CA ASN A 231 20.19 -4.74 -3.31
C ASN A 231 19.65 -4.43 -4.72
N ASN A 232 19.70 -3.24 -5.08
CA ASN A 232 19.41 -2.67 -6.40
C ASN A 232 20.65 -1.93 -6.95
N GLN A 233 21.16 -2.46 -8.05
CA GLN A 233 22.47 -1.96 -8.51
C GLN A 233 22.33 -0.53 -9.09
N PHE A 234 21.19 -0.21 -9.59
CA PHE A 234 21.02 1.15 -10.16
C PHE A 234 20.92 2.20 -9.05
N TYR A 235 20.14 1.91 -8.09
CA TYR A 235 20.08 2.82 -6.92
C TYR A 235 21.43 2.90 -6.20
N ARG A 236 21.97 1.78 -6.00
CA ARG A 236 23.29 1.76 -5.33
C ARG A 236 24.27 2.73 -5.99
N LYS A 237 24.38 2.64 -7.30
CA LYS A 237 25.36 3.50 -7.98
C LYS A 237 24.99 4.98 -7.85
N SER A 238 23.72 5.30 -7.86
CA SER A 238 23.29 6.71 -7.69
C SER A 238 23.69 7.26 -6.31
N ILE A 239 23.52 6.42 -5.31
CA ILE A 239 23.83 6.94 -3.94
C ILE A 239 25.34 7.01 -3.76
N GLU A 240 26.05 6.01 -4.31
CA GLU A 240 27.53 6.12 -4.21
C GLU A 240 28.04 7.43 -4.85
N TYR A 241 27.45 7.69 -6.02
CA TYR A 241 27.90 8.92 -6.70
C TYR A 241 27.50 10.15 -5.88
N MET A 242 26.24 10.20 -5.47
CA MET A 242 25.77 11.36 -4.70
C MET A 242 26.64 11.59 -3.44
N GLN A 243 26.92 10.52 -2.68
CA GLN A 243 27.71 10.71 -1.43
C GLN A 243 29.16 11.09 -1.73
N ASP A 244 29.67 10.68 -2.95
CA ASP A 244 31.04 11.09 -3.33
C ASP A 244 31.10 12.58 -3.66
N VAL A 245 29.98 13.06 -4.12
CA VAL A 245 30.04 14.46 -4.64
C VAL A 245 29.57 15.42 -3.54
N VAL A 246 28.53 14.96 -2.79
CA VAL A 246 27.95 16.03 -1.94
C VAL A 246 27.89 15.56 -0.49
N GLY A 247 28.35 14.32 -0.23
CA GLY A 247 28.47 13.87 1.17
C GLY A 247 27.24 13.05 1.60
N THR A 248 27.19 12.55 2.88
CA THR A 248 26.16 11.59 3.37
C THR A 248 24.92 12.34 3.86
N GLU A 249 25.10 13.53 4.33
CA GLU A 249 23.94 14.20 4.92
C GLU A 249 22.87 14.50 3.86
N PRO A 250 23.17 15.14 2.74
CA PRO A 250 22.14 15.40 1.74
C PRO A 250 21.51 14.10 1.21
N SER A 251 22.28 13.03 1.19
CA SER A 251 21.74 11.76 0.65
C SER A 251 20.70 11.15 1.58
N LYS A 252 20.56 11.63 2.85
CA LYS A 252 19.52 11.10 3.77
C LYS A 252 18.12 11.43 3.24
N TRP A 253 18.07 12.41 2.31
CA TRP A 253 16.79 12.68 1.63
C TRP A 253 16.30 11.45 0.86
N CYS A 254 17.29 10.68 0.25
CA CYS A 254 16.93 9.43 -0.45
C CYS A 254 16.64 8.30 0.54
N ALA A 255 17.37 8.31 1.66
CA ALA A 255 17.28 7.17 2.60
C ALA A 255 15.92 7.14 3.31
N GLY A 256 15.23 8.29 3.39
CA GLY A 256 13.92 8.31 4.06
C GLY A 256 12.89 7.44 3.35
N CYS A 257 13.15 7.13 2.09
CA CYS A 257 12.17 6.32 1.33
C CYS A 257 12.81 5.02 0.86
N HIS A 258 14.20 4.85 0.97
CA HIS A 258 14.81 3.68 0.27
C HIS A 258 15.53 2.79 1.29
N ASP A 259 16.09 3.40 2.44
CA ASP A 259 17.15 2.66 3.14
C ASP A 259 16.81 2.60 4.64
N HIS A 260 15.65 2.04 5.01
CA HIS A 260 15.16 2.23 6.41
C HIS A 260 16.04 1.45 7.39
N ALA A 261 16.57 0.31 6.97
CA ALA A 261 17.34 -0.50 7.95
C ALA A 261 18.68 0.16 8.27
N VAL A 262 19.26 0.90 7.32
CA VAL A 262 20.57 1.54 7.63
C VAL A 262 20.33 3.02 7.96
N PHE A 263 19.17 3.53 7.64
CA PHE A 263 18.87 4.96 7.82
C PHE A 263 18.43 5.22 9.26
N PHE A 264 17.54 4.37 9.83
CA PHE A 264 16.93 4.70 11.13
C PHE A 264 17.86 4.26 12.27
N ASN A 265 18.86 3.49 11.88
CA ASN A 265 19.77 3.07 12.98
C ASN A 265 21.04 3.94 13.00
N GLY A 266 21.11 4.93 12.02
CA GLY A 266 22.20 5.93 12.11
C GLY A 266 23.39 5.54 11.23
N ARG A 267 23.38 4.44 10.66
CA ARG A 267 24.57 3.99 9.90
C ARG A 267 24.71 4.80 8.61
N PHE A 268 23.61 5.41 8.23
CA PHE A 268 23.66 6.14 6.93
C PHE A 268 24.48 7.42 7.08
N ASP A 269 24.98 7.75 8.33
CA ASP A 269 25.86 8.92 8.54
C ASP A 269 27.29 8.65 8.02
N ARG A 270 27.55 7.40 7.77
CA ARG A 270 28.87 7.03 7.18
C ARG A 270 28.68 6.65 5.71
N PRO A 271 29.73 6.85 4.96
CA PRO A 271 29.62 6.50 3.53
C PRO A 271 29.21 5.04 3.32
N MET A 272 28.24 4.88 2.32
CA MET A 272 27.66 3.52 2.16
C MET A 272 28.66 2.62 1.42
N LYS A 273 29.59 3.21 0.68
CA LYS A 273 30.59 2.34 0.01
C LYS A 273 31.37 1.51 1.04
N GLU A 274 31.39 1.93 2.28
CA GLU A 274 32.19 1.20 3.28
C GLU A 274 31.33 0.15 4.00
N GLN A 275 30.04 0.22 3.76
CA GLN A 275 29.19 -0.69 4.57
C GLN A 275 28.13 -1.32 3.65
N ILE A 276 28.33 -1.48 2.42
CA ILE A 276 27.30 -1.87 1.43
C ILE A 276 27.07 -3.38 1.52
N ASP A 277 28.06 -4.07 2.11
CA ASP A 277 27.91 -5.54 2.08
C ASP A 277 27.20 -6.01 3.36
N THR A 278 26.73 -5.10 4.13
CA THR A 278 26.02 -5.55 5.35
C THR A 278 24.59 -5.98 4.99
N PRO A 279 24.06 -6.87 5.81
CA PRO A 279 22.68 -7.32 5.55
C PRO A 279 21.68 -6.16 5.62
N GLU A 280 21.83 -5.24 6.52
CA GLU A 280 20.91 -4.08 6.61
C GLU A 280 20.86 -3.28 5.30
N ALA A 281 22.01 -3.23 4.61
CA ALA A 281 22.05 -2.44 3.36
C ALA A 281 21.26 -3.14 2.27
N HIS A 282 20.95 -4.42 2.49
CA HIS A 282 20.27 -5.15 1.41
C HIS A 282 18.86 -5.54 1.84
N ALA A 283 18.34 -4.87 2.88
CA ALA A 283 17.04 -5.30 3.45
C ALA A 283 15.90 -4.66 2.65
N GLY A 284 16.31 -3.65 1.66
CA GLY A 284 15.20 -2.93 0.99
C GLY A 284 14.19 -2.34 1.98
N LEU A 285 12.92 -2.12 1.52
CA LEU A 285 11.86 -1.67 2.42
C LEU A 285 11.11 -2.89 2.98
N ALA A 286 11.47 -3.14 4.25
CA ALA A 286 10.87 -4.34 4.91
C ALA A 286 9.39 -4.13 5.22
N CYS A 287 8.65 -5.24 5.59
CA CYS A 287 7.23 -5.15 5.98
C CYS A 287 7.00 -4.05 7.01
N THR A 288 7.93 -3.93 7.96
CA THR A 288 7.75 -2.96 9.06
C THR A 288 8.08 -1.53 8.58
N SER A 289 8.65 -1.46 7.38
CA SER A 289 8.91 -0.10 6.85
C SER A 289 7.60 0.62 6.52
N CYS A 290 6.62 -0.23 6.13
CA CYS A 290 5.33 0.40 5.80
C CYS A 290 4.31 0.19 6.94
N HIS A 291 4.40 -1.02 7.57
CA HIS A 291 3.31 -1.37 8.51
C HIS A 291 3.61 -0.90 9.93
N SER A 292 4.74 -0.12 10.00
CA SER A 292 5.01 0.47 11.34
C SER A 292 4.89 1.99 11.28
N ILE A 293 4.41 2.42 10.14
CA ILE A 293 4.12 3.88 10.06
C ILE A 293 2.82 4.15 10.80
N VAL A 294 2.91 5.08 11.81
CA VAL A 294 1.71 5.27 12.66
C VAL A 294 1.14 6.67 12.39
N HIS A 295 1.97 7.43 11.62
CA HIS A 295 1.45 8.78 11.31
C HIS A 295 2.16 9.31 10.06
N VAL A 296 1.34 9.87 9.11
CA VAL A 296 1.86 10.66 7.98
C VAL A 296 1.56 12.14 8.23
N ASN A 297 2.69 12.87 8.37
CA ASN A 297 2.54 14.26 8.85
C ASN A 297 1.94 15.16 7.76
N SER A 298 2.22 14.69 6.55
CA SER A 298 1.71 15.56 5.47
C SER A 298 1.85 14.84 4.13
N SER A 299 0.93 15.29 3.21
CA SER A 299 1.05 14.73 1.84
C SER A 299 2.07 15.50 0.99
N MET A 300 2.95 16.29 1.64
CA MET A 300 3.93 17.11 0.88
C MET A 300 5.11 16.23 0.45
N GLY A 301 5.18 15.02 1.04
CA GLY A 301 6.19 14.08 0.52
C GLY A 301 7.49 14.14 1.32
N ASN A 302 8.61 13.55 0.75
CA ASN A 302 10.00 13.54 1.27
C ASN A 302 10.11 12.70 2.55
N GLY A 303 9.18 11.74 2.66
CA GLY A 303 9.31 10.77 3.78
C GLY A 303 8.66 11.31 5.06
N SER A 304 7.63 12.14 4.88
CA SER A 304 7.03 12.77 6.07
C SER A 304 6.09 11.78 6.77
N PHE A 305 6.77 10.82 7.53
CA PHE A 305 5.99 9.86 8.34
C PHE A 305 6.73 9.57 9.63
N THR A 306 5.93 8.94 10.54
CA THR A 306 6.53 8.54 11.82
C THR A 306 6.47 7.02 11.94
N ILE A 307 7.70 6.47 12.24
CA ILE A 307 7.76 5.01 12.46
C ILE A 307 7.67 4.71 13.96
N GLU A 308 6.85 3.69 14.22
CA GLU A 308 6.73 3.31 15.64
C GLU A 308 7.66 2.12 15.93
N TYR A 309 8.53 2.34 16.95
CA TYR A 309 9.33 1.23 17.49
C TYR A 309 8.71 0.77 18.81
N PRO A 310 8.05 -0.44 18.74
CA PRO A 310 7.29 -0.87 19.91
C PRO A 310 8.19 -1.42 21.02
N PRO A 311 7.73 -1.24 22.31
CA PRO A 311 8.52 -1.67 23.47
C PRO A 311 8.75 -3.19 23.47
N LEU A 312 7.88 -4.01 22.85
CA LEU A 312 8.06 -5.48 22.94
C LEU A 312 8.56 -6.03 21.61
N HIS A 313 9.26 -5.25 20.85
CA HIS A 313 9.73 -5.72 19.54
C HIS A 313 10.67 -6.94 19.69
N GLU A 314 11.45 -7.01 20.70
CA GLU A 314 12.41 -8.14 20.83
C GLU A 314 11.68 -9.45 21.10
N LEU A 315 10.57 -9.30 21.76
CA LEU A 315 9.79 -10.53 22.01
C LEU A 315 9.07 -10.99 20.73
N ALA A 316 8.66 -10.02 19.94
CA ALA A 316 7.89 -10.35 18.72
C ALA A 316 8.79 -10.92 17.64
N THR A 317 10.06 -10.71 17.74
CA THR A 317 10.93 -11.23 16.67
C THR A 317 11.94 -12.22 17.26
N SER A 318 11.57 -12.69 18.43
CA SER A 318 12.48 -13.63 19.12
C SER A 318 12.55 -14.95 18.34
N LYS A 319 13.71 -15.58 18.33
CA LYS A 319 13.89 -16.86 17.60
C LYS A 319 13.70 -18.04 18.56
N ASP A 320 13.36 -17.73 19.76
CA ASP A 320 13.13 -18.80 20.75
C ASP A 320 11.80 -19.52 20.42
N PRO A 321 11.84 -20.81 20.27
CA PRO A 321 10.66 -21.56 19.82
C PRO A 321 9.47 -21.40 20.78
N VAL A 322 9.75 -21.28 22.01
CA VAL A 322 8.64 -21.16 22.99
C VAL A 322 7.99 -19.78 22.86
N ILE A 323 8.78 -18.75 22.81
CA ILE A 323 8.22 -17.39 22.67
C ILE A 323 7.46 -17.28 21.34
N ARG A 324 7.93 -17.88 20.34
CA ARG A 324 7.25 -17.84 19.03
C ARG A 324 5.90 -18.58 19.11
N PHE A 325 5.99 -19.67 19.78
CA PHE A 325 4.73 -20.40 19.95
C PHE A 325 3.68 -19.56 20.68
N VAL A 326 4.13 -18.96 21.76
CA VAL A 326 3.18 -18.13 22.53
C VAL A 326 2.68 -16.96 21.68
N ASP A 327 3.61 -16.32 20.98
CA ASP A 327 3.20 -15.20 20.11
C ASP A 327 2.17 -15.68 19.06
N ARG A 328 2.37 -16.84 18.50
CA ARG A 328 1.44 -17.36 17.47
C ARG A 328 0.08 -17.72 18.10
N PHE A 329 0.21 -18.30 19.19
CA PHE A 329 -1.06 -18.64 19.86
C PHE A 329 -1.94 -17.41 20.04
N PHE A 330 -1.23 -16.28 20.48
CA PHE A 330 -2.03 -15.07 20.73
C PHE A 330 -2.57 -14.50 19.42
N THR A 331 -1.76 -14.60 18.48
CA THR A 331 -2.16 -13.96 17.20
C THR A 331 -3.32 -14.74 16.55
N PHE A 332 -3.29 -16.06 16.66
CA PHE A 332 -4.36 -16.83 15.98
C PHE A 332 -5.62 -16.86 16.86
N ALA A 333 -5.38 -16.85 18.19
CA ALA A 333 -6.58 -16.91 19.06
C ALA A 333 -7.38 -15.61 18.98
N ASP A 334 -6.66 -14.52 18.84
CA ASP A 334 -7.31 -13.20 18.70
C ASP A 334 -6.44 -12.30 17.81
N PRO A 335 -6.69 -12.33 16.45
CA PRO A 335 -5.80 -11.63 15.50
C PRO A 335 -6.05 -10.12 15.49
N GLU A 336 -7.09 -9.59 16.07
CA GLU A 336 -7.45 -8.15 15.95
C GLU A 336 -6.34 -7.24 16.50
N PRO A 337 -5.74 -7.50 17.67
CA PRO A 337 -4.65 -6.62 18.13
C PRO A 337 -3.47 -6.62 17.14
N HIS A 338 -3.10 -7.82 16.64
CA HIS A 338 -2.05 -7.87 15.59
C HIS A 338 -2.43 -7.02 14.38
N ARG A 339 -3.67 -7.11 13.85
CA ARG A 339 -4.13 -6.30 12.70
C ARG A 339 -4.07 -4.80 13.01
N LYS A 340 -4.51 -4.35 14.20
CA LYS A 340 -4.53 -2.90 14.53
C LYS A 340 -3.12 -2.35 14.69
N SER A 341 -2.20 -3.29 15.07
CA SER A 341 -0.81 -2.79 15.23
C SER A 341 -0.17 -2.54 13.86
N PHE A 342 -0.61 -3.29 12.84
CA PHE A 342 0.17 -3.18 11.58
C PHE A 342 -0.70 -2.61 10.47
N MET A 343 -1.95 -2.50 10.75
CA MET A 343 -2.82 -1.94 9.70
C MET A 343 -3.64 -0.78 10.29
N LYS A 344 -3.14 0.38 9.92
CA LYS A 344 -3.87 1.57 10.40
C LYS A 344 -4.97 1.94 9.40
N PRO A 345 -6.01 2.55 9.97
CA PRO A 345 -7.15 2.86 9.09
C PRO A 345 -6.75 3.74 7.89
N PHE A 346 -5.82 4.67 8.06
CA PHE A 346 -5.51 5.59 6.93
C PHE A 346 -4.78 4.85 5.81
N MET A 347 -4.30 3.69 6.09
CA MET A 347 -3.65 2.94 4.99
C MET A 347 -4.70 2.48 3.96
N ARG A 348 -5.93 2.37 4.41
CA ARG A 348 -7.01 1.99 3.47
C ARG A 348 -7.85 3.20 3.07
N GLU A 349 -8.05 4.03 4.00
CA GLU A 349 -8.99 5.14 3.73
C GLU A 349 -8.28 6.34 3.09
N ASP A 350 -6.97 6.51 3.36
CA ASP A 350 -6.19 7.63 2.79
C ASP A 350 -4.95 7.08 2.09
N THR A 351 -5.22 6.08 1.26
CA THR A 351 -4.11 5.31 0.65
C THR A 351 -3.20 6.24 -0.16
N ALA A 352 -3.81 7.16 -0.97
CA ALA A 352 -2.96 8.02 -1.83
C ALA A 352 -2.08 8.94 -0.96
N GLU A 353 -2.65 9.49 0.10
CA GLU A 353 -1.82 10.34 0.98
C GLU A 353 -0.73 9.51 1.68
N TYR A 354 -1.07 8.29 2.01
CA TYR A 354 -0.07 7.40 2.63
C TYR A 354 1.10 7.17 1.67
N CYS A 355 0.80 6.90 0.36
CA CYS A 355 1.87 6.62 -0.60
C CYS A 355 2.63 7.90 -0.96
N SER A 356 1.97 9.06 -0.74
CA SER A 356 2.63 10.33 -1.12
C SER A 356 3.84 10.61 -0.24
N ALA A 357 3.84 9.92 0.92
CA ALA A 357 5.02 10.17 1.79
C ALA A 357 6.33 9.85 1.05
N CYS A 358 6.28 8.95 0.12
CA CYS A 358 7.54 8.60 -0.57
C CYS A 358 7.40 8.87 -2.08
N HIS A 359 6.15 8.98 -2.58
CA HIS A 359 6.02 9.06 -4.05
C HIS A 359 5.66 10.49 -4.46
N LYS A 360 6.01 11.34 -3.53
CA LYS A 360 6.04 12.79 -3.79
C LYS A 360 7.29 13.39 -3.14
N VAL A 361 8.10 14.10 -4.10
CA VAL A 361 9.37 14.55 -3.49
C VAL A 361 9.72 15.92 -4.08
N HIS A 362 10.46 16.56 -3.34
CA HIS A 362 11.08 17.81 -3.83
C HIS A 362 12.45 17.99 -3.20
N LEU A 363 13.26 18.73 -3.97
CA LEU A 363 14.61 19.04 -3.45
C LEU A 363 14.71 20.53 -3.07
N ASP A 364 15.47 20.74 -2.05
CA ASP A 364 15.77 22.15 -1.70
C ASP A 364 17.25 22.29 -1.34
N VAL A 365 17.59 23.43 -0.70
CA VAL A 365 19.00 23.85 -0.57
C VAL A 365 19.77 22.79 0.22
N PRO A 366 19.21 22.13 1.22
CA PRO A 366 20.01 21.13 1.96
C PRO A 366 20.35 19.93 1.08
N VAL A 367 19.67 19.72 0.01
CA VAL A 367 19.95 18.52 -0.81
C VAL A 367 20.74 18.94 -2.07
N ASN A 368 20.31 20.04 -2.69
CA ASN A 368 20.93 20.32 -4.00
C ASN A 368 21.75 21.61 -3.98
N ASP A 369 21.88 22.35 -2.88
CA ASP A 369 22.64 23.61 -2.71
C ASP A 369 22.21 24.67 -3.72
N TYR A 370 20.96 24.62 -4.21
CA TYR A 370 20.49 25.58 -5.23
C TYR A 370 19.17 26.18 -4.76
N ARG A 371 18.08 25.69 -5.18
CA ARG A 371 16.76 26.20 -4.77
C ARG A 371 15.76 25.03 -4.75
N TRP A 372 14.56 25.44 -4.40
CA TRP A 372 13.51 24.40 -4.42
C TRP A 372 13.20 23.97 -5.86
N VAL A 373 13.29 22.67 -5.97
CA VAL A 373 12.94 22.11 -7.29
C VAL A 373 12.02 20.90 -7.06
N ARG A 374 11.03 20.91 -7.91
CA ARG A 374 10.13 19.74 -7.78
C ARG A 374 10.80 18.48 -8.36
N GLY A 375 10.77 17.39 -7.37
CA GLY A 375 11.12 16.06 -7.90
C GLY A 375 9.87 15.37 -8.48
N PHE A 376 10.01 13.93 -8.59
CA PHE A 376 8.77 13.34 -9.17
C PHE A 376 7.60 13.49 -8.20
N ASN A 377 6.42 13.63 -8.80
CA ASN A 377 5.20 13.96 -8.06
C ASN A 377 4.00 13.24 -8.69
N ASP A 378 3.81 12.07 -8.12
CA ASP A 378 2.70 11.26 -8.68
C ASP A 378 1.38 11.57 -7.97
N TYR A 379 1.51 11.99 -6.74
CA TYR A 379 0.28 12.23 -5.96
C TYR A 379 -0.52 13.41 -6.55
N ASP A 380 0.13 14.51 -6.72
CA ASP A 380 -0.65 15.68 -7.22
C ASP A 380 -1.21 15.41 -8.61
N ASN A 381 -0.36 14.70 -9.42
CA ASN A 381 -0.91 14.34 -10.74
C ASN A 381 -2.13 13.42 -10.61
N TRP A 382 -2.02 12.49 -9.80
CA TRP A 382 -3.20 11.63 -9.52
C TRP A 382 -4.39 12.47 -9.04
N GLN A 383 -4.12 13.27 -8.03
CA GLN A 383 -5.24 14.06 -7.45
C GLN A 383 -5.92 14.92 -8.52
N ALA A 384 -5.10 15.45 -9.44
CA ALA A 384 -5.66 16.36 -10.45
C ALA A 384 -6.29 15.56 -11.60
N SER A 385 -6.17 14.25 -11.57
CA SER A 385 -6.69 13.46 -12.71
C SER A 385 -8.13 13.02 -12.43
N GLY A 386 -8.85 12.56 -13.55
CA GLY A 386 -10.23 12.02 -13.40
C GLY A 386 -10.25 10.74 -12.57
N VAL A 387 -9.10 10.01 -12.46
CA VAL A 387 -9.01 8.74 -11.70
C VAL A 387 -9.26 8.98 -10.22
N SER A 388 -8.81 10.15 -9.73
CA SER A 388 -8.99 10.42 -8.28
C SER A 388 -10.44 10.83 -7.99
N GLY A 389 -11.15 11.24 -9.07
CA GLY A 389 -12.50 11.79 -8.85
C GLY A 389 -12.46 13.25 -8.41
N GLN A 390 -11.25 13.81 -8.25
CA GLN A 390 -11.16 15.20 -7.72
C GLN A 390 -10.80 16.17 -8.85
N GLY A 391 -10.45 15.56 -9.97
CA GLY A 391 -9.97 16.44 -11.05
C GLY A 391 -11.15 17.08 -11.80
N ALA A 392 -11.16 18.38 -11.92
CA ALA A 392 -12.32 19.08 -12.54
C ALA A 392 -12.12 19.16 -14.06
N ARG A 393 -10.86 18.91 -14.51
CA ARG A 393 -10.62 19.17 -15.95
C ARG A 393 -10.30 17.85 -16.67
N SER A 394 -10.78 16.78 -16.13
CA SER A 394 -10.37 15.51 -16.76
C SER A 394 -11.42 15.12 -17.82
N PHE A 395 -10.85 14.53 -18.89
CA PHE A 395 -11.75 14.08 -19.98
C PHE A 395 -12.23 12.65 -19.73
N TYR A 396 -11.38 11.89 -18.95
CA TYR A 396 -11.75 10.49 -18.69
C TYR A 396 -11.89 10.27 -17.18
N TYR A 397 -13.18 9.67 -16.85
CA TYR A 397 -13.40 9.33 -15.43
C TYR A 397 -13.76 7.84 -15.32
N PRO A 398 -13.10 7.28 -14.40
CA PRO A 398 -13.59 5.91 -14.16
C PRO A 398 -14.96 5.90 -13.48
N GLU A 399 -15.60 4.72 -13.54
CA GLU A 399 -16.93 4.63 -12.89
C GLU A 399 -16.86 5.01 -11.41
N LYS A 400 -15.73 4.51 -10.79
CA LYS A 400 -15.49 4.92 -9.39
C LYS A 400 -14.07 5.46 -9.22
N PRO A 401 -14.07 6.53 -8.35
CA PRO A 401 -12.72 7.05 -8.11
C PRO A 401 -11.78 5.94 -7.59
N MET A 402 -10.59 6.02 -8.10
CA MET A 402 -9.61 4.99 -7.69
C MET A 402 -8.41 5.64 -6.99
N HIS A 403 -7.69 4.81 -6.16
CA HIS A 403 -6.42 5.26 -5.51
C HIS A 403 -5.26 4.37 -5.93
N CYS A 404 -4.09 4.71 -5.36
CA CYS A 404 -2.85 4.06 -5.82
C CYS A 404 -2.92 2.53 -5.64
N GLY A 405 -3.60 2.07 -4.50
CA GLY A 405 -3.67 0.62 -4.17
C GLY A 405 -4.57 -0.13 -5.17
N ASP A 406 -5.45 0.55 -5.83
CA ASP A 406 -6.38 -0.15 -6.72
C ASP A 406 -5.64 -0.67 -7.96
N CYS A 407 -4.54 0.12 -8.34
CA CYS A 407 -3.82 -0.34 -9.56
C CYS A 407 -2.50 -1.01 -9.17
N HIS A 408 -1.95 -0.55 -8.04
CA HIS A 408 -0.56 -1.00 -7.81
C HIS A 408 -0.53 -2.07 -6.71
N MET A 409 -1.73 -2.36 -6.16
CA MET A 409 -1.89 -3.48 -5.20
C MET A 409 -3.25 -4.16 -5.48
N PRO A 410 -3.37 -4.68 -6.70
CA PRO A 410 -4.68 -5.27 -7.03
C PRO A 410 -4.95 -6.55 -6.23
N LEU A 411 -6.19 -6.87 -6.14
CA LEU A 411 -6.55 -8.10 -5.38
C LEU A 411 -6.13 -9.34 -6.19
N VAL A 412 -5.49 -10.30 -5.43
CA VAL A 412 -5.04 -11.55 -6.08
C VAL A 412 -5.34 -12.71 -5.11
N PRO A 413 -5.54 -13.83 -5.72
CA PRO A 413 -5.85 -15.00 -4.87
C PRO A 413 -4.71 -15.30 -3.89
N SER A 414 -5.14 -15.77 -2.64
CA SER A 414 -4.15 -16.09 -1.60
C SER A 414 -4.76 -17.03 -0.56
N ASN A 415 -3.83 -17.79 0.02
CA ASN A 415 -4.27 -18.66 1.14
C ASN A 415 -3.73 -18.14 2.49
N ASP A 416 -3.20 -16.97 2.46
CA ASP A 416 -2.73 -16.42 3.74
C ASP A 416 -3.90 -16.25 4.71
N PRO A 417 -3.66 -16.45 6.04
CA PRO A 417 -4.73 -16.46 7.06
C PRO A 417 -5.51 -15.13 7.09
N GLY A 418 -4.88 -14.07 6.58
CA GLY A 418 -5.55 -12.75 6.63
C GLY A 418 -6.33 -12.48 5.34
N ASN A 419 -6.56 -13.54 4.46
CA ASN A 419 -7.24 -13.25 3.17
C ASN A 419 -8.74 -13.09 3.39
N ARG A 420 -9.35 -12.24 2.55
CA ARG A 420 -10.82 -12.07 2.53
C ARG A 420 -11.41 -12.65 1.23
N ASN A 421 -12.20 -13.73 1.48
CA ASN A 421 -12.80 -14.44 0.33
C ASN A 421 -11.73 -14.94 -0.65
N GLY A 422 -10.65 -15.35 -0.02
CA GLY A 422 -9.57 -15.99 -0.83
C GLY A 422 -8.70 -14.97 -1.55
N MET A 423 -8.85 -13.68 -1.17
CA MET A 423 -8.07 -12.68 -1.94
C MET A 423 -7.29 -11.79 -0.97
N VAL A 424 -6.10 -11.24 -1.44
CA VAL A 424 -5.31 -10.24 -0.70
C VAL A 424 -4.82 -9.19 -1.70
N HIS A 425 -4.50 -8.06 -1.10
CA HIS A 425 -3.87 -7.05 -1.98
C HIS A 425 -2.43 -7.47 -2.34
N SER A 426 -2.15 -7.40 -3.66
CA SER A 426 -0.81 -7.83 -4.12
C SER A 426 0.28 -6.87 -3.60
N HIS A 427 1.41 -7.49 -3.30
CA HIS A 427 2.54 -6.65 -2.86
C HIS A 427 3.69 -6.77 -3.86
N ARG A 428 3.30 -6.88 -5.15
CA ARG A 428 4.33 -6.96 -6.21
C ARG A 428 4.59 -5.55 -6.78
N PHE A 429 3.58 -4.66 -6.59
CA PHE A 429 3.69 -3.23 -6.95
C PHE A 429 4.18 -3.07 -8.39
N PRO A 430 3.40 -3.63 -9.37
CA PRO A 430 3.86 -3.50 -10.75
C PRO A 430 3.87 -2.03 -11.22
N GLY A 431 4.90 -1.66 -11.86
CA GLY A 431 5.04 -0.34 -12.51
C GLY A 431 5.71 -0.48 -13.88
N ALA A 432 6.41 0.57 -14.32
CA ALA A 432 7.02 0.49 -15.67
C ALA A 432 8.46 -0.02 -15.57
N ASN A 433 8.82 -0.58 -14.47
CA ASN A 433 10.22 -1.02 -14.29
C ASN A 433 10.38 -2.48 -14.76
N THR A 434 11.08 -2.57 -15.90
CA THR A 434 11.35 -3.96 -16.36
C THR A 434 12.83 -4.29 -16.13
N ALA A 435 13.55 -3.33 -15.69
CA ALA A 435 15.00 -3.54 -15.53
C ALA A 435 15.28 -4.46 -14.33
N LEU A 436 14.62 -4.26 -13.23
CA LEU A 436 14.95 -5.05 -12.03
C LEU A 436 14.60 -6.53 -12.22
N PRO A 437 13.34 -6.79 -12.61
CA PRO A 437 13.07 -8.22 -12.80
C PRO A 437 13.98 -8.84 -13.87
N HIS A 438 14.37 -8.09 -14.89
CA HIS A 438 15.28 -8.65 -15.93
C HIS A 438 16.65 -9.00 -15.33
N VAL A 439 17.25 -8.07 -14.62
CA VAL A 439 18.63 -8.33 -14.13
C VAL A 439 18.59 -9.39 -13.03
N ASN A 440 17.45 -9.53 -12.42
CA ASN A 440 17.38 -10.54 -11.36
C ASN A 440 16.88 -11.87 -11.91
N ARG A 441 16.62 -11.85 -13.23
CA ARG A 441 16.12 -13.07 -13.89
C ARG A 441 14.84 -13.56 -13.23
N ASP A 442 14.02 -12.65 -12.82
CA ASP A 442 12.72 -12.97 -12.20
C ASP A 442 11.61 -12.95 -13.27
N HIS A 443 11.28 -14.08 -13.83
CA HIS A 443 10.35 -14.14 -14.98
C HIS A 443 8.91 -13.90 -14.52
N ALA A 444 8.66 -14.35 -13.29
CA ALA A 444 7.28 -14.12 -12.78
C ALA A 444 6.98 -12.62 -12.64
N GLN A 445 7.84 -11.88 -11.96
CA GLN A 445 7.61 -10.43 -11.82
C GLN A 445 7.66 -9.73 -13.20
N MET A 446 8.56 -10.22 -14.11
CA MET A 446 8.57 -9.64 -15.48
C MET A 446 7.22 -9.84 -16.17
N GLY A 447 6.70 -11.06 -16.07
CA GLY A 447 5.37 -11.31 -16.66
C GLY A 447 4.30 -10.39 -16.06
N THR A 448 4.32 -10.21 -14.75
CA THR A 448 3.34 -9.31 -14.10
C THR A 448 3.46 -7.88 -14.62
N VAL A 449 4.69 -7.40 -14.72
CA VAL A 449 4.89 -6.01 -15.17
C VAL A 449 4.43 -5.88 -16.64
N GLU A 450 4.72 -6.89 -17.50
CA GLU A 450 4.28 -6.82 -18.92
C GLU A 450 2.76 -6.81 -19.02
N ARG A 451 2.16 -7.74 -18.26
CA ARG A 451 0.67 -7.73 -18.31
C ARG A 451 0.12 -6.38 -17.82
N PHE A 452 0.77 -5.89 -16.75
CA PHE A 452 0.31 -4.57 -16.24
C PHE A 452 0.44 -3.49 -17.31
N LEU A 453 1.54 -3.41 -18.06
CA LEU A 453 1.79 -2.35 -19.04
C LEU A 453 0.90 -2.55 -20.28
N LYS A 454 0.36 -3.85 -20.42
CA LYS A 454 -0.49 -4.13 -21.61
C LYS A 454 -1.96 -4.17 -21.19
N SER A 455 -2.28 -3.63 -20.04
CA SER A 455 -3.63 -3.81 -19.47
C SER A 455 -4.62 -2.84 -20.13
N GLY A 456 -4.00 -1.94 -20.99
CA GLY A 456 -4.97 -1.08 -21.72
C GLY A 456 -5.02 0.34 -21.14
N PHE A 457 -4.08 0.66 -20.20
CA PHE A 457 -4.15 2.02 -19.61
C PHE A 457 -3.56 3.04 -20.61
N ILE A 458 -2.79 2.54 -21.68
CA ILE A 458 -2.32 3.43 -22.76
C ILE A 458 -2.78 2.84 -24.10
N THR A 459 -3.38 3.72 -24.88
CA THR A 459 -3.72 3.23 -26.23
C THR A 459 -2.94 4.01 -27.29
N VAL A 460 -2.58 3.22 -28.29
CA VAL A 460 -1.88 3.85 -29.44
C VAL A 460 -2.71 3.60 -30.70
N ASP A 461 -3.14 4.82 -31.34
CA ASP A 461 -3.93 4.69 -32.57
C ASP A 461 -3.25 5.42 -33.73
N ILE A 462 -3.09 4.61 -34.80
CA ILE A 462 -2.75 5.35 -36.03
C ILE A 462 -4.04 5.99 -36.59
N PHE A 463 -4.07 7.32 -36.46
CA PHE A 463 -5.39 7.98 -36.60
C PHE A 463 -5.56 8.51 -38.03
N ALA A 464 -4.49 9.12 -38.56
CA ALA A 464 -4.75 9.77 -39.87
C ALA A 464 -3.49 9.69 -40.73
N VAL A 465 -3.82 9.71 -42.07
CA VAL A 465 -2.69 9.85 -43.02
C VAL A 465 -3.01 10.99 -43.98
N THR A 466 -1.93 11.80 -44.15
CA THR A 466 -2.16 12.95 -45.05
C THR A 466 -1.01 13.03 -46.07
N PRO A 467 -1.41 13.13 -47.39
CA PRO A 467 -0.31 13.34 -48.36
C PRO A 467 0.42 14.67 -48.11
N VAL A 468 1.76 14.57 -48.18
CA VAL A 468 2.55 15.80 -47.95
C VAL A 468 2.71 16.51 -49.31
N GLU A 469 1.97 17.79 -49.52
CA GLU A 469 2.22 18.58 -50.75
C GLU A 469 3.37 19.57 -50.52
N ASP A 470 4.53 19.46 -51.07
CA ASP A 470 5.64 20.44 -50.98
C ASP A 470 5.25 21.77 -51.65
N THR A 471 4.39 22.61 -50.96
CA THR A 471 4.03 23.88 -51.63
C THR A 471 5.06 24.96 -51.28
N GLY A 472 6.42 24.70 -50.81
CA GLY A 472 7.39 25.81 -50.65
C GLY A 472 6.84 26.94 -49.78
N GLU A 473 5.64 26.88 -49.02
CA GLU A 473 5.19 28.03 -48.20
C GLU A 473 5.26 27.65 -46.72
N MET A 474 6.12 28.38 -45.94
CA MET A 474 6.31 28.33 -44.48
C MET A 474 4.96 28.48 -43.76
N PRO A 475 4.44 27.44 -43.04
CA PRO A 475 3.17 27.54 -42.29
C PRO A 475 3.21 28.69 -41.26
N MET A 476 2.19 29.66 -41.33
CA MET A 476 1.95 30.75 -40.36
C MET A 476 1.69 30.17 -38.96
N VAL A 477 2.75 30.18 -38.08
CA VAL A 477 2.72 29.77 -36.65
C VAL A 477 2.35 31.00 -35.80
N ARG A 478 1.07 31.10 -35.24
CA ARG A 478 0.79 32.13 -34.21
C ARG A 478 1.46 31.79 -32.88
N ARG A 479 2.37 32.69 -32.43
CA ARG A 479 3.05 32.59 -31.12
C ARG A 479 2.07 32.90 -29.98
N ALA A 480 1.57 31.87 -29.19
CA ALA A 480 0.79 32.12 -27.94
C ALA A 480 1.72 32.61 -26.82
N GLY A 481 1.40 33.85 -26.09
CA GLY A 481 1.95 34.60 -24.93
C GLY A 481 2.43 33.65 -23.81
N GLU A 482 3.78 33.85 -23.39
CA GLU A 482 4.60 33.22 -22.33
C GLU A 482 3.95 33.40 -20.95
N GLY A 483 2.96 32.57 -20.49
CA GLY A 483 2.45 32.54 -19.11
C GLY A 483 3.44 31.87 -18.15
N PRO A 484 3.42 32.27 -16.77
CA PRO A 484 4.31 31.71 -15.75
C PRO A 484 4.32 30.17 -15.78
N GLN A 485 5.57 29.55 -16.00
CA GLN A 485 5.79 28.08 -16.04
C GLN A 485 6.35 27.60 -14.70
N LEU A 486 5.60 26.65 -14.12
CA LEU A 486 6.23 25.94 -12.97
C LEU A 486 7.63 25.43 -13.35
N MET A 487 8.68 25.88 -12.50
CA MET A 487 10.07 25.39 -12.75
C MET A 487 10.22 23.98 -12.17
N SER A 488 9.91 22.94 -13.05
CA SER A 488 10.02 21.53 -12.61
C SER A 488 10.92 20.75 -13.57
N SER A 489 11.84 19.88 -13.05
CA SER A 489 12.60 18.94 -13.90
C SER A 489 11.71 17.78 -14.37
N PHE A 490 10.27 17.86 -13.99
CA PHE A 490 9.33 16.77 -14.29
C PHE A 490 8.10 17.35 -15.02
N ALA A 491 7.33 16.40 -15.81
CA ALA A 491 6.20 16.85 -16.72
C ALA A 491 5.22 17.72 -15.94
N VAL A 492 4.96 19.00 -16.43
CA VAL A 492 3.97 19.97 -15.90
C VAL A 492 2.67 19.81 -16.72
N GLY A 493 1.57 19.24 -16.05
CA GLY A 493 0.20 19.03 -16.59
C GLY A 493 -0.15 20.00 -17.72
N GLU A 494 -1.32 19.92 -18.34
CA GLU A 494 -1.95 20.70 -19.42
C GLU A 494 -1.79 22.21 -19.20
N GLU A 495 -1.41 22.67 -17.94
CA GLU A 495 -1.26 24.12 -17.66
C GLU A 495 0.04 24.66 -18.26
N ALA A 496 1.03 23.75 -18.63
CA ALA A 496 2.29 24.19 -19.27
C ALA A 496 2.15 24.15 -20.79
N GLU A 497 1.01 23.41 -21.34
CA GLU A 497 0.83 23.27 -22.80
C GLU A 497 0.11 24.49 -23.39
N GLN A 498 -0.24 25.49 -22.51
CA GLN A 498 -0.90 26.69 -23.09
C GLN A 498 0.14 27.62 -23.73
N SER A 499 1.43 27.05 -23.88
CA SER A 499 2.41 28.01 -24.45
C SER A 499 3.08 27.39 -25.67
N GLY A 500 2.37 26.29 -26.35
CA GLY A 500 3.10 25.80 -27.54
C GLY A 500 2.43 26.31 -28.83
N GLN A 501 3.31 26.53 -29.93
CA GLN A 501 3.01 26.96 -31.31
C GLN A 501 1.84 26.16 -31.90
N VAL A 502 0.63 26.67 -31.94
CA VAL A 502 -0.53 25.99 -32.58
C VAL A 502 -0.42 26.14 -34.10
N VAL A 503 -0.09 24.95 -34.79
CA VAL A 503 -0.10 24.96 -36.27
C VAL A 503 -1.53 24.66 -36.76
N ILE A 504 -2.25 25.64 -37.37
CA ILE A 504 -3.59 25.43 -37.98
C ILE A 504 -3.41 24.81 -39.37
N ARG A 505 -3.88 23.45 -39.51
CA ARG A 505 -3.82 22.59 -40.71
C ARG A 505 -4.98 22.94 -41.66
N GLU A 506 -4.67 22.99 -42.99
CA GLU A 506 -5.75 23.03 -44.02
C GLU A 506 -6.46 21.67 -44.09
N VAL A 507 -7.64 21.37 -43.48
CA VAL A 507 -8.62 20.30 -43.20
C VAL A 507 -9.03 19.64 -44.52
N GLY A 508 -8.44 20.00 -45.79
CA GLY A 508 -9.11 19.51 -47.02
C GLY A 508 -8.41 18.26 -47.57
N LYS A 509 -7.31 17.54 -46.84
CA LYS A 509 -6.72 16.31 -47.45
C LYS A 509 -6.38 15.30 -46.34
N VAL A 510 -7.03 15.35 -45.24
CA VAL A 510 -6.75 14.43 -44.13
C VAL A 510 -7.68 13.21 -44.28
N ALA A 511 -7.03 12.01 -44.47
CA ALA A 511 -7.82 10.76 -44.39
C ALA A 511 -7.86 10.22 -42.95
N ALA A 512 -9.01 10.44 -42.27
CA ALA A 512 -9.18 9.99 -40.87
C ALA A 512 -10.64 9.59 -40.65
N PRO A 513 -10.97 8.52 -39.75
CA PRO A 513 -9.96 7.58 -39.23
C PRO A 513 -9.42 6.65 -40.33
N ILE A 514 -8.14 6.39 -40.26
CA ILE A 514 -7.43 5.76 -41.40
C ILE A 514 -8.09 4.41 -41.71
N ASP A 515 -8.78 3.73 -40.80
CA ASP A 515 -9.37 2.38 -41.06
C ASP A 515 -10.71 2.52 -41.81
N ARG A 516 -11.20 3.71 -41.93
CA ARG A 516 -12.50 3.84 -42.62
C ARG A 516 -12.35 4.69 -43.89
N SER A 517 -11.14 5.21 -44.01
CA SER A 517 -11.00 6.24 -45.07
C SER A 517 -10.68 5.56 -46.41
N GLY A 518 -10.26 4.18 -46.42
CA GLY A 518 -9.94 3.47 -47.68
C GLY A 518 -8.79 4.13 -48.44
N VAL A 519 -7.93 4.88 -47.75
CA VAL A 519 -6.88 5.66 -48.42
C VAL A 519 -5.79 4.69 -48.95
N LYS A 520 -5.48 4.84 -50.28
CA LYS A 520 -4.35 4.08 -50.87
C LYS A 520 -3.21 5.03 -51.24
N LEU A 521 -2.05 4.62 -50.73
CA LEU A 521 -0.89 5.49 -51.05
C LEU A 521 -0.17 4.95 -52.30
N GLU A 522 0.02 5.88 -53.24
CA GLU A 522 0.73 5.47 -54.47
C GLU A 522 2.25 5.37 -54.22
N PRO A 523 2.87 4.34 -54.91
CA PRO A 523 4.33 4.26 -54.82
C PRO A 523 5.01 5.57 -55.24
N GLY A 524 6.02 6.03 -54.46
CA GLY A 524 6.77 7.26 -54.83
C GLY A 524 6.17 8.50 -54.16
N SER A 525 4.96 8.29 -53.38
CA SER A 525 4.36 9.45 -52.71
C SER A 525 4.80 9.50 -51.24
N THR A 526 4.83 10.80 -50.70
CA THR A 526 5.15 10.97 -49.27
C THR A 526 3.86 11.29 -48.49
N ALA A 527 3.78 10.52 -47.41
CA ALA A 527 2.56 10.75 -46.61
C ALA A 527 2.96 10.96 -45.14
N ARG A 528 2.12 11.79 -44.53
CA ARG A 528 2.29 12.01 -43.08
C ARG A 528 1.29 11.12 -42.33
N VAL A 529 1.90 10.44 -41.25
CA VAL A 529 1.04 9.55 -40.44
C VAL A 529 0.92 10.14 -39.02
N ASP A 530 -0.41 10.28 -38.67
CA ASP A 530 -0.65 10.78 -37.30
C ASP A 530 -0.94 9.61 -36.34
N VAL A 531 -0.05 9.56 -35.34
CA VAL A 531 -0.24 8.52 -34.29
C VAL A 531 -0.70 9.22 -33.00
N VAL A 532 -1.86 8.71 -32.49
CA VAL A 532 -2.37 9.30 -31.23
C VAL A 532 -2.14 8.32 -30.07
N VAL A 533 -1.40 8.86 -29.02
CA VAL A 533 -1.22 8.08 -27.78
C VAL A 533 -2.08 8.70 -26.67
N ARG A 534 -2.92 7.78 -26.06
CA ARG A 534 -3.80 8.32 -25.02
C ARG A 534 -3.60 7.53 -23.72
N THR A 535 -3.63 8.31 -22.64
CA THR A 535 -3.70 7.63 -21.32
C THR A 535 -5.17 7.60 -20.84
N ARG A 536 -5.73 6.43 -20.69
CA ARG A 536 -7.19 6.33 -20.43
C ARG A 536 -7.46 6.07 -18.94
N LYS A 537 -6.55 5.31 -18.35
CA LYS A 537 -6.92 4.87 -16.98
C LYS A 537 -5.77 5.19 -16.02
N ILE A 538 -4.83 6.05 -16.45
CA ILE A 538 -3.66 6.37 -15.58
C ILE A 538 -3.94 7.72 -14.91
N GLY A 539 -3.68 7.71 -13.57
CA GLY A 539 -4.00 8.93 -12.79
C GLY A 539 -2.78 9.82 -12.59
N HIS A 540 -1.70 9.43 -13.23
CA HIS A 540 -0.47 10.22 -13.13
C HIS A 540 0.31 10.15 -14.45
N PHE A 541 1.33 10.93 -14.61
CA PHE A 541 2.11 10.95 -15.86
C PHE A 541 2.73 9.58 -16.16
N PHE A 542 2.88 9.34 -17.44
CA PHE A 542 3.53 8.08 -17.87
C PHE A 542 4.68 8.42 -18.83
N PRO A 543 5.74 7.85 -18.55
CA PRO A 543 6.04 7.04 -17.36
C PRO A 543 6.21 7.91 -16.10
N GLY A 544 5.76 7.36 -14.93
CA GLY A 544 5.86 8.08 -13.64
C GLY A 544 7.21 7.84 -12.97
N GLY A 545 7.61 8.53 -11.90
CA GLY A 545 8.83 8.31 -11.08
C GLY A 545 10.05 8.99 -11.70
N THR A 546 11.23 8.23 -11.62
CA THR A 546 12.48 8.81 -12.16
C THR A 546 12.47 8.71 -13.69
N VAL A 547 11.81 9.57 -14.34
CA VAL A 547 11.47 9.52 -15.78
C VAL A 547 12.76 9.55 -16.62
N ASP A 548 13.89 9.97 -15.95
CA ASP A 548 15.15 9.95 -16.73
C ASP A 548 15.75 8.55 -16.78
N ALA A 549 15.03 7.62 -16.14
CA ALA A 549 15.63 6.26 -16.09
C ALA A 549 14.82 5.32 -16.98
N PHE A 550 13.63 5.90 -17.60
CA PHE A 550 12.82 5.01 -18.45
C PHE A 550 12.98 5.44 -19.91
N ASP A 551 13.11 4.34 -20.72
CA ASP A 551 13.08 4.65 -22.18
C ASP A 551 11.79 4.11 -22.80
N VAL A 552 10.81 5.10 -22.92
CA VAL A 552 9.56 4.70 -23.61
C VAL A 552 9.49 5.44 -24.95
N TRP A 553 9.28 4.62 -25.99
CA TRP A 553 9.23 5.30 -27.30
C TRP A 553 8.21 4.61 -28.19
N LEU A 554 7.79 5.33 -29.24
CA LEU A 554 6.86 4.76 -30.22
C LEU A 554 7.64 4.17 -31.41
N GLU A 555 7.30 2.84 -31.57
CA GLU A 555 7.88 2.21 -32.78
C GLU A 555 6.82 2.03 -33.86
N LEU A 556 7.15 2.64 -35.09
CA LEU A 556 6.21 2.53 -36.22
C LEU A 556 6.91 1.90 -37.43
N GLN A 557 6.19 0.76 -37.88
CA GLN A 557 6.76 0.06 -39.06
C GLN A 557 5.72 0.00 -40.17
N ALA A 558 6.25 0.48 -41.40
CA ALA A 558 5.34 0.41 -42.57
C ALA A 558 5.87 -0.65 -43.54
N LYS A 559 4.89 -1.54 -43.99
CA LYS A 559 5.26 -2.59 -44.95
C LYS A 559 4.40 -2.47 -46.21
N ASP A 560 5.10 -2.78 -47.39
CA ASP A 560 4.28 -2.75 -48.62
C ASP A 560 3.45 -4.03 -48.72
N ALA A 561 2.66 -4.24 -49.89
CA ALA A 561 1.71 -5.37 -50.03
C ALA A 561 2.43 -6.72 -50.02
N ASP A 562 3.72 -6.70 -50.34
CA ASP A 562 4.48 -7.96 -50.39
C ASP A 562 5.23 -8.21 -49.07
N GLY A 563 4.97 -7.37 -48.10
CA GLY A 563 5.59 -7.56 -46.77
C GLY A 563 6.97 -6.91 -46.66
N ARG A 564 7.39 -6.19 -47.66
CA ARG A 564 8.70 -5.50 -47.56
C ARG A 564 8.60 -4.21 -46.74
N ILE A 565 9.63 -4.10 -45.82
CA ILE A 565 9.62 -2.91 -44.94
C ILE A 565 10.01 -1.67 -45.76
N ILE A 566 9.14 -0.58 -45.76
CA ILE A 566 9.44 0.62 -46.57
C ILE A 566 9.70 1.81 -45.65
N TYR A 567 9.32 1.57 -44.35
CA TYR A 567 9.62 2.60 -43.34
C TYR A 567 9.65 1.96 -41.96
N TRP A 568 10.59 2.45 -41.19
CA TRP A 568 10.68 1.91 -39.81
C TRP A 568 11.29 2.98 -38.89
N SER A 569 10.39 3.49 -38.10
CA SER A 569 10.86 4.39 -37.02
C SER A 569 10.80 3.67 -35.66
N GLY A 570 11.97 3.89 -34.88
CA GLY A 570 11.96 3.36 -33.48
C GLY A 570 12.59 1.96 -33.42
N MET A 571 13.24 1.54 -34.50
CA MET A 571 13.91 0.23 -34.46
C MET A 571 15.14 0.26 -33.54
N VAL A 572 15.19 -0.85 -32.83
CA VAL A 572 16.39 -0.94 -31.96
C VAL A 572 17.53 -1.61 -32.75
N GLU A 573 18.64 -0.87 -32.85
CA GLU A 573 19.79 -1.37 -33.65
C GLU A 573 20.43 -2.60 -32.99
N ASP A 574 21.25 -3.27 -33.73
CA ASP A 574 22.04 -4.43 -33.24
C ASP A 574 21.12 -5.54 -32.74
N ASP A 575 20.05 -5.75 -33.44
CA ASP A 575 19.12 -6.85 -33.11
C ASP A 575 18.55 -6.70 -31.70
N GLY A 576 18.33 -5.40 -31.32
CA GLY A 576 17.61 -5.19 -30.04
C GLY A 576 18.58 -4.84 -28.89
N LYS A 577 19.88 -4.77 -29.25
CA LYS A 577 20.84 -4.53 -28.14
C LYS A 577 21.48 -3.16 -28.27
N GLY A 578 21.10 -2.51 -29.26
CA GLY A 578 21.77 -1.22 -29.52
C GLY A 578 20.78 -0.06 -29.35
N PRO A 579 21.16 1.16 -29.53
CA PRO A 579 20.31 2.32 -29.29
C PRO A 579 19.08 2.33 -30.23
N VAL A 580 18.05 2.94 -29.69
CA VAL A 580 16.85 3.12 -30.55
C VAL A 580 17.15 4.15 -31.63
N GLU A 581 16.65 3.83 -32.77
CA GLU A 581 16.84 4.75 -33.90
C GLU A 581 16.56 6.20 -33.47
N PRO A 582 17.51 7.18 -33.71
CA PRO A 582 17.52 8.55 -33.15
C PRO A 582 16.26 9.32 -33.54
N GLY A 583 15.56 8.90 -34.61
CA GLY A 583 14.38 9.66 -35.06
C GLY A 583 13.09 9.18 -34.38
N ALA A 584 13.20 8.27 -33.41
CA ALA A 584 11.98 7.76 -32.73
C ALA A 584 11.42 8.79 -31.75
N HIS A 585 10.12 8.69 -31.73
CA HIS A 585 9.49 9.59 -30.73
C HIS A 585 9.54 8.97 -29.33
N PHE A 586 10.35 9.71 -28.42
CA PHE A 586 10.48 9.22 -27.03
C PHE A 586 9.51 10.00 -26.13
N THR A 587 8.84 9.22 -25.35
CA THR A 587 8.10 9.92 -24.28
C THR A 587 9.02 10.24 -23.09
N ARG A 588 9.95 11.41 -23.32
CA ARG A 588 10.89 11.77 -22.23
C ARG A 588 10.68 13.23 -21.85
N ARG A 589 11.23 13.61 -20.63
CA ARG A 589 11.34 15.05 -20.27
C ARG A 589 12.73 15.59 -20.60
N THR A 590 12.72 16.89 -21.11
CA THR A 590 13.97 17.64 -21.33
C THR A 590 14.19 18.60 -20.15
N ASN A 591 15.28 18.37 -19.24
CA ASN A 591 15.81 19.29 -18.20
C ASN A 591 16.32 20.60 -18.82
N SER A 592 15.46 21.67 -18.83
CA SER A 592 16.00 22.95 -19.36
C SER A 592 16.87 23.65 -18.31
N THR A 593 18.18 23.33 -18.05
CA THR A 593 19.10 24.27 -17.36
C THR A 593 19.28 25.55 -18.19
N ALA A 594 18.74 26.81 -17.75
CA ALA A 594 19.05 28.25 -17.92
C ALA A 594 20.29 28.46 -18.79
N ARG A 595 20.67 27.53 -19.79
CA ARG A 595 21.41 27.91 -21.03
C ARG A 595 20.88 27.10 -22.22
N ALA A 596 19.58 27.15 -22.49
CA ALA A 596 18.77 26.57 -23.57
C ALA A 596 19.39 26.88 -24.95
N THR A 597 20.49 26.22 -25.40
CA THR A 597 20.39 25.89 -26.84
C THR A 597 19.07 25.16 -27.15
N ARG A 598 17.95 25.93 -27.14
CA ARG A 598 16.66 25.66 -27.81
C ARG A 598 16.80 24.55 -28.86
N SER A 599 16.88 23.24 -28.47
CA SER A 599 16.52 22.32 -29.57
C SER A 599 15.00 22.14 -29.64
N THR A 600 14.23 23.14 -30.04
CA THR A 600 12.93 22.96 -30.73
C THR A 600 12.93 21.66 -31.55
N SER A 601 12.71 20.48 -30.94
CA SER A 601 12.34 19.39 -31.89
C SER A 601 11.00 19.70 -32.57
N ALA A 602 10.85 20.79 -33.28
CA ALA A 602 10.04 20.67 -34.52
C ALA A 602 10.74 19.77 -35.55
N MET A 603 10.64 18.45 -35.32
CA MET A 603 11.03 17.55 -36.43
C MET A 603 10.56 18.11 -37.78
N PRO A 604 11.35 18.54 -38.78
CA PRO A 604 10.86 18.47 -40.16
C PRO A 604 10.37 17.07 -40.53
N GLY A 605 9.08 16.64 -40.22
CA GLY A 605 8.32 15.54 -40.84
C GLY A 605 9.16 14.71 -41.80
N ARG A 606 10.07 13.80 -41.42
CA ARG A 606 10.64 12.89 -42.44
C ARG A 606 9.59 11.88 -42.89
N CYS A 607 9.04 12.14 -44.06
CA CYS A 607 8.12 11.51 -45.03
C CYS A 607 8.65 10.15 -45.51
N ALA A 608 7.86 9.07 -45.22
CA ALA A 608 8.07 7.71 -45.75
C ALA A 608 7.97 7.70 -47.29
N ARG A 609 9.10 7.67 -48.06
CA ARG A 609 9.10 7.55 -49.54
C ARG A 609 8.84 6.09 -49.96
N CYS A 610 7.71 5.78 -50.51
CA CYS A 610 7.37 4.47 -51.13
C CYS A 610 8.30 4.15 -52.30
N SER A 611 9.47 3.30 -52.05
CA SER A 611 10.54 2.92 -53.00
C SER A 611 9.96 2.17 -54.21
N THR A 612 10.30 2.57 -55.49
CA THR A 612 10.11 2.02 -56.85
C THR A 612 11.17 0.95 -57.14
N SER A 613 10.78 -0.43 -56.94
CA SER A 613 11.61 -1.24 -57.88
C SER A 613 10.72 -2.27 -58.60
N GLY A 614 10.37 -2.07 -59.99
CA GLY A 614 10.13 -3.03 -61.10
C GLY A 614 9.95 -4.47 -60.60
#